data_AF-A0A0Q7JRI2-F1
#
_entry.id   AF-A0A0Q7JRI2-F1
#
_cell.length_a   1.000
_cell.length_b   1.000
_cell.length_c   1.000
_cell.angle_alpha   90.00
_cell.angle_beta   90.00
_cell.angle_gamma   90.00
#
_symmetry.space_group_name_H-M   'P 1'
#
loop_
_entity.id
_entity.type
_entity.pdbx_description
1 polymer ?
#
loop_
_entity_poly.entity_id
_entity_poly.type
_entity_poly.pdbx_seq_one_letter_code
_entity_poly.pdbx_strand_id
1 'polypeptide(L)'
;MPVFLRRKPAATMSLWCVVGAAELEALAATGWSTWPQRGADDVTVDAFTLRTDAVRVLREEVVPARGEGSLVVFDVPAEVTSWSGVAAHDGRLSIPKGRRLTKAIVGDICEEAQYQRGVPHVEVDAVRDAFGELVPDTWRAMVTAPTWLRRGWMATGTYVDLHPPHVAIQVTQAWMQEMVFHPGALVIGADGQHRHLVIDLREPDPPVHLVEDSSTGWDDTVVQARSVGELVRRLEQGDFQVVG
;
A
#
# COMPACT_ATOMS: atom_id res chain seq x y z
N MET A 1 -36.43 -36.89 9.26
CA MET A 1 -35.05 -36.35 9.15
C MET A 1 -35.13 -34.83 9.24
N PRO A 2 -34.39 -34.16 10.14
CA PRO A 2 -34.38 -32.70 10.15
C PRO A 2 -33.64 -32.20 8.91
N VAL A 3 -34.31 -31.38 8.11
CA VAL A 3 -33.71 -30.65 6.99
C VAL A 3 -32.95 -29.46 7.59
N PHE A 4 -31.62 -29.55 7.63
CA PHE A 4 -30.78 -28.40 7.92
C PHE A 4 -30.84 -27.46 6.72
N LEU A 5 -31.75 -26.49 6.76
CA LEU A 5 -31.72 -25.34 5.87
C LEU A 5 -30.43 -24.56 6.14
N ARG A 6 -29.39 -24.81 5.32
CA ARG A 6 -28.24 -23.91 5.23
C ARG A 6 -28.79 -22.54 4.87
N ARG A 7 -28.79 -21.60 5.82
CA ARG A 7 -29.05 -20.19 5.51
C ARG A 7 -28.08 -19.78 4.42
N LYS A 8 -28.61 -19.24 3.32
CA LYS A 8 -27.80 -18.60 2.28
C LYS A 8 -26.92 -17.56 2.99
N PRO A 9 -25.59 -17.54 2.76
CA PRO A 9 -24.73 -16.53 3.37
C PRO A 9 -25.31 -15.14 3.04
N ALA A 10 -25.37 -14.27 4.05
CA ALA A 10 -25.85 -12.91 3.88
C ALA A 10 -24.96 -12.21 2.85
N ALA A 11 -25.55 -11.32 2.05
CA ALA A 11 -24.76 -10.49 1.14
C ALA A 11 -23.79 -9.61 1.95
N THR A 12 -22.51 -9.68 1.61
CA THR A 12 -21.45 -8.85 2.21
C THR A 12 -21.12 -7.68 1.30
N MET A 13 -20.56 -6.63 1.89
CA MET A 13 -19.97 -5.50 1.20
C MET A 13 -18.66 -5.12 1.88
N SER A 14 -17.72 -4.62 1.09
CA SER A 14 -16.46 -4.07 1.60
C SER A 14 -16.64 -2.61 1.99
N LEU A 15 -15.99 -2.23 3.09
CA LEU A 15 -15.90 -0.86 3.56
C LEU A 15 -14.43 -0.47 3.68
N TRP A 16 -14.13 0.75 3.25
CA TRP A 16 -12.78 1.31 3.31
C TRP A 16 -12.70 2.41 4.35
N CYS A 17 -11.70 2.37 5.21
CA CYS A 17 -11.43 3.40 6.20
C CYS A 17 -10.07 4.04 5.94
N VAL A 18 -10.00 5.34 6.18
CA VAL A 18 -8.74 6.08 6.13
C VAL A 18 -8.24 6.25 7.56
N VAL A 19 -7.06 5.69 7.85
CA VAL A 19 -6.48 5.68 9.19
C VAL A 19 -5.10 6.34 9.18
N GLY A 20 -4.75 7.00 10.28
CA GLY A 20 -3.37 7.47 10.51
C GLY A 20 -2.52 6.39 11.19
N ALA A 21 -1.20 6.63 11.25
CA ALA A 21 -0.22 5.71 11.83
C ALA A 21 -0.60 5.15 13.20
N ALA A 22 -1.04 6.02 14.11
CA ALA A 22 -1.47 5.59 15.42
C ALA A 22 -2.63 4.60 15.32
N GLU A 23 -3.69 4.91 14.56
CA GLU A 23 -4.88 4.02 14.46
C GLU A 23 -4.55 2.70 13.78
N LEU A 24 -3.66 2.72 12.79
CA LEU A 24 -3.11 1.52 12.17
C LEU A 24 -2.38 0.63 13.21
N GLU A 25 -1.54 1.23 14.07
CA GLU A 25 -0.85 0.50 15.14
C GLU A 25 -1.85 -0.12 16.14
N ALA A 26 -2.91 0.60 16.50
CA ALA A 26 -3.94 0.04 17.38
C ALA A 26 -4.76 -1.07 16.71
N LEU A 27 -5.00 -1.02 15.41
CA LEU A 27 -5.59 -2.14 14.65
C LEU A 27 -4.65 -3.35 14.64
N ALA A 28 -3.35 -3.13 14.41
CA ALA A 28 -2.36 -4.19 14.47
C ALA A 28 -2.31 -4.83 15.88
N ALA A 29 -2.42 -4.03 16.94
CA ALA A 29 -2.46 -4.51 18.33
C ALA A 29 -3.69 -5.38 18.67
N THR A 30 -4.79 -5.27 17.91
CA THR A 30 -5.95 -6.19 18.04
C THR A 30 -5.79 -7.47 17.22
N GLY A 31 -4.65 -7.65 16.56
CA GLY A 31 -4.45 -8.72 15.59
C GLY A 31 -5.40 -8.60 14.41
N TRP A 32 -5.77 -7.36 14.02
CA TRP A 32 -6.62 -7.08 12.87
C TRP A 32 -8.04 -7.66 12.92
N SER A 33 -8.50 -8.06 14.10
CA SER A 33 -9.81 -8.70 14.27
C SER A 33 -10.90 -7.77 14.79
N THR A 34 -10.53 -6.60 15.30
CA THR A 34 -11.47 -5.66 15.93
C THR A 34 -11.05 -4.21 15.70
N TRP A 35 -12.05 -3.33 15.55
CA TRP A 35 -11.80 -1.90 15.52
C TRP A 35 -11.51 -1.37 16.94
N PRO A 36 -10.35 -0.74 17.18
CA PRO A 36 -10.00 -0.23 18.50
C PRO A 36 -10.86 0.97 18.89
N GLN A 37 -11.16 1.07 20.19
CA GLN A 37 -11.82 2.22 20.81
C GLN A 37 -10.83 2.84 21.81
N ARG A 38 -10.33 4.03 21.49
CA ARG A 38 -9.22 4.68 22.23
C ARG A 38 -9.66 5.52 23.41
N GLY A 39 -10.95 5.81 23.51
CA GLY A 39 -11.51 6.65 24.57
C GLY A 39 -13.03 6.75 24.48
N ALA A 40 -13.60 7.52 25.40
CA ALA A 40 -15.04 7.73 25.50
C ALA A 40 -15.63 8.47 24.28
N ASP A 41 -14.84 9.33 23.64
CA ASP A 41 -15.26 10.13 22.47
C ASP A 41 -14.99 9.43 21.13
N ASP A 42 -14.21 8.34 21.14
CA ASP A 42 -13.88 7.53 19.95
C ASP A 42 -14.98 6.49 19.67
N VAL A 43 -16.15 6.98 19.29
CA VAL A 43 -17.39 6.17 19.26
C VAL A 43 -17.79 5.71 17.86
N THR A 44 -17.21 6.28 16.80
CA THR A 44 -17.56 5.95 15.42
C THR A 44 -16.31 5.75 14.56
N VAL A 45 -16.42 4.89 13.56
CA VAL A 45 -15.46 4.77 12.46
C VAL A 45 -16.07 5.39 11.21
N ASP A 46 -15.30 6.24 10.54
CA ASP A 46 -15.65 6.79 9.24
C ASP A 46 -15.18 5.84 8.15
N ALA A 47 -16.12 5.33 7.37
CA ALA A 47 -15.89 4.37 6.29
C ALA A 47 -16.50 4.85 4.97
N PHE A 48 -16.03 4.30 3.85
CA PHE A 48 -16.50 4.59 2.51
C PHE A 48 -16.97 3.30 1.85
N THR A 49 -17.99 3.41 1.01
CA THR A 49 -18.51 2.28 0.21
C THR A 49 -17.82 2.13 -1.14
N LEU A 50 -17.06 3.15 -1.55
CA LEU A 50 -16.25 3.15 -2.76
C LEU A 50 -14.79 3.39 -2.38
N ARG A 51 -13.91 2.47 -2.82
CA ARG A 51 -12.46 2.57 -2.65
C ARG A 51 -11.91 3.91 -3.15
N THR A 52 -12.38 4.38 -4.31
CA THR A 52 -11.91 5.61 -4.95
C THR A 52 -12.13 6.84 -4.08
N ASP A 53 -13.24 6.89 -3.35
CA ASP A 53 -13.55 8.02 -2.46
C ASP A 53 -12.63 8.01 -1.23
N ALA A 54 -12.38 6.82 -0.68
CA ALA A 54 -11.45 6.66 0.43
C ALA A 54 -10.00 7.02 0.03
N VAL A 55 -9.53 6.57 -1.14
CA VAL A 55 -8.21 6.94 -1.67
C VAL A 55 -8.12 8.44 -1.90
N ARG A 56 -9.16 9.06 -2.45
CA ARG A 56 -9.21 10.51 -2.66
C ARG A 56 -9.07 11.25 -1.33
N VAL A 57 -9.88 10.93 -0.32
CA VAL A 57 -9.80 11.54 1.03
C VAL A 57 -8.43 11.30 1.66
N LEU A 58 -7.88 10.09 1.54
CA LEU A 58 -6.56 9.77 2.05
C LEU A 58 -5.48 10.67 1.43
N ARG A 59 -5.49 10.83 0.10
CA ARG A 59 -4.47 11.61 -0.63
C ARG A 59 -4.67 13.11 -0.53
N GLU A 60 -5.90 13.60 -0.49
CA GLU A 60 -6.22 15.04 -0.52
C GLU A 60 -6.31 15.67 0.87
N GLU A 61 -6.68 14.90 1.90
CA GLU A 61 -6.94 15.43 3.24
C GLU A 61 -5.95 14.87 4.27
N VAL A 62 -5.82 13.54 4.35
CA VAL A 62 -5.10 12.91 5.46
C VAL A 62 -3.59 12.97 5.31
N VAL A 63 -3.04 12.58 4.15
CA VAL A 63 -1.59 12.63 3.90
C VAL A 63 -1.06 14.08 3.95
N PRO A 64 -1.73 15.09 3.36
CA PRO A 64 -1.30 16.48 3.52
C PRO A 64 -1.29 16.94 4.98
N ALA A 65 -2.29 16.55 5.79
CA ALA A 65 -2.37 16.94 7.18
C ALA A 65 -1.38 16.21 8.11
N ARG A 66 -1.12 14.93 7.85
CA ARG A 66 -0.40 14.03 8.79
C ARG A 66 0.94 13.51 8.27
N GLY A 67 1.27 13.75 7.02
CA GLY A 67 2.49 13.24 6.36
C GLY A 67 2.33 11.83 5.78
N GLU A 68 1.45 11.01 6.34
CA GLU A 68 1.14 9.68 5.86
C GLU A 68 -0.27 9.24 6.26
N GLY A 69 -0.76 8.18 5.62
CA GLY A 69 -1.96 7.49 6.04
C GLY A 69 -2.15 6.18 5.29
N SER A 70 -2.98 5.31 5.87
CA SER A 70 -3.28 4.00 5.32
C SER A 70 -4.77 3.87 5.01
N LEU A 71 -5.04 3.13 3.95
CA LEU A 71 -6.33 2.62 3.58
C LEU A 71 -6.48 1.23 4.19
N VAL A 72 -7.52 1.05 4.99
CA VAL A 72 -7.86 -0.23 5.61
C VAL A 72 -9.19 -0.70 5.04
N VAL A 73 -9.33 -1.98 4.76
CA VAL A 73 -10.54 -2.59 4.22
C VAL A 73 -11.03 -3.70 5.15
N PHE A 74 -12.35 -3.84 5.27
CA PHE A 74 -12.99 -4.96 5.94
C PHE A 74 -14.38 -5.21 5.36
N ASP A 75 -14.82 -6.45 5.42
CA ASP A 75 -16.14 -6.84 4.93
C ASP A 75 -17.17 -6.87 6.05
N VAL A 76 -18.39 -6.45 5.74
CA VAL A 76 -19.54 -6.50 6.64
C VAL A 76 -20.82 -6.92 5.89
N PRO A 77 -21.86 -7.40 6.59
CA PRO A 77 -23.19 -7.52 6.03
C PRO A 77 -23.71 -6.20 5.44
N ALA A 78 -24.37 -6.26 4.28
CA ALA A 78 -24.90 -5.09 3.60
C ALA A 78 -25.91 -4.28 4.44
N GLU A 79 -26.54 -4.91 5.44
CA GLU A 79 -27.47 -4.28 6.37
C GLU A 79 -26.81 -3.30 7.36
N VAL A 80 -25.47 -3.25 7.46
CA VAL A 80 -24.76 -2.29 8.32
C VAL A 80 -25.17 -0.84 8.01
N THR A 81 -25.40 -0.51 6.74
CA THR A 81 -25.83 0.83 6.31
C THR A 81 -27.19 1.25 6.88
N SER A 82 -27.99 0.28 7.34
CA SER A 82 -29.32 0.50 7.93
C SER A 82 -29.35 0.46 9.45
N TRP A 83 -28.20 0.24 10.10
CA TRP A 83 -28.14 0.13 11.55
C TRP A 83 -28.47 1.46 12.24
N SER A 84 -29.20 1.39 13.37
CA SER A 84 -29.39 2.54 14.25
C SER A 84 -28.05 3.14 14.66
N GLY A 85 -27.92 4.47 14.49
CA GLY A 85 -26.71 5.23 14.80
C GLY A 85 -25.71 5.33 13.64
N VAL A 86 -25.94 4.63 12.53
CA VAL A 86 -25.18 4.85 11.29
C VAL A 86 -25.72 6.09 10.60
N ALA A 87 -24.81 7.00 10.24
CA ALA A 87 -25.12 8.19 9.47
C ALA A 87 -24.36 8.15 8.14
N ALA A 88 -25.00 8.58 7.06
CA ALA A 88 -24.38 8.71 5.74
C ALA A 88 -24.33 10.19 5.33
N HIS A 89 -23.15 10.66 4.94
CA HIS A 89 -22.95 12.02 4.44
C HIS A 89 -21.86 12.01 3.37
N ASP A 90 -22.18 12.52 2.18
CA ASP A 90 -21.23 12.66 1.06
C ASP A 90 -20.41 11.39 0.75
N GLY A 91 -21.08 10.24 0.70
CA GLY A 91 -20.45 8.93 0.41
C GLY A 91 -19.68 8.31 1.58
N ARG A 92 -19.57 9.03 2.71
CA ARG A 92 -18.99 8.56 3.96
C ARG A 92 -20.08 8.02 4.89
N LEU A 93 -19.79 6.89 5.52
CA LEU A 93 -20.58 6.27 6.57
C LEU A 93 -19.89 6.48 7.91
N SER A 94 -20.56 7.10 8.86
CA SER A 94 -20.13 7.11 10.26
C SER A 94 -20.81 5.95 10.98
N ILE A 95 -20.02 4.95 11.38
CA ILE A 95 -20.51 3.67 11.91
C ILE A 95 -20.13 3.54 13.39
N PRO A 96 -21.08 3.28 14.30
CA PRO A 96 -20.76 3.07 15.71
C PRO A 96 -19.75 1.94 15.93
N LYS A 97 -18.65 2.25 16.63
CA LYS A 97 -17.64 1.29 17.07
C LYS A 97 -18.20 0.35 18.14
N GLY A 98 -17.42 -0.68 18.46
CA GLY A 98 -17.67 -1.60 19.55
C GLY A 98 -18.26 -2.94 19.11
N ARG A 99 -18.81 -3.68 20.08
CA ARG A 99 -19.11 -5.11 19.93
C ARG A 99 -20.00 -5.45 18.73
N ARG A 100 -20.92 -4.56 18.36
CA ARG A 100 -21.82 -4.79 17.23
C ARG A 100 -21.06 -4.80 15.91
N LEU A 101 -20.20 -3.80 15.67
CA LEU A 101 -19.35 -3.75 14.48
C LEU A 101 -18.35 -4.90 14.47
N THR A 102 -17.65 -5.15 15.58
CA THR A 102 -16.68 -6.27 15.68
C THR A 102 -17.30 -7.62 15.29
N LYS A 103 -18.53 -7.89 15.71
CA LYS A 103 -19.23 -9.14 15.36
C LYS A 103 -19.70 -9.22 13.91
N ALA A 104 -19.82 -8.09 13.24
CA ALA A 104 -20.28 -8.02 11.86
C ALA A 104 -19.12 -8.03 10.87
N ILE A 105 -17.88 -7.78 11.31
CA ILE A 105 -16.71 -7.96 10.47
C ILE A 105 -16.66 -9.43 10.02
N VAL A 106 -16.53 -9.63 8.72
CA VAL A 106 -16.39 -10.94 8.07
C VAL A 106 -14.94 -11.09 7.66
N GLY A 107 -14.26 -12.09 8.22
CA GLY A 107 -12.82 -12.26 8.01
C GLY A 107 -12.00 -11.27 8.85
N ASP A 108 -10.84 -10.89 8.31
CA ASP A 108 -9.91 -9.98 8.97
C ASP A 108 -10.01 -8.57 8.39
N ILE A 109 -9.57 -7.60 9.18
CA ILE A 109 -9.31 -6.24 8.72
C ILE A 109 -7.95 -6.25 8.01
N CYS A 110 -7.86 -5.67 6.82
CA CYS A 110 -6.61 -5.66 6.06
C CYS A 110 -6.12 -4.23 5.82
N GLU A 111 -4.83 -3.97 6.04
CA GLU A 111 -4.19 -2.80 5.42
C GLU A 111 -4.10 -3.04 3.91
N GLU A 112 -4.81 -2.23 3.14
CA GLU A 112 -4.84 -2.37 1.70
C GLU A 112 -3.71 -1.56 1.05
N ALA A 113 -3.50 -0.31 1.48
CA ALA A 113 -2.47 0.55 0.92
C ALA A 113 -2.03 1.62 1.92
N GLN A 114 -0.79 2.05 1.82
CA GLN A 114 -0.24 3.20 2.54
C GLN A 114 0.24 4.25 1.54
N TYR A 115 -0.10 5.50 1.80
CA TYR A 115 0.39 6.65 1.05
C TYR A 115 1.19 7.55 1.96
N GLN A 116 2.23 8.13 1.38
CA GLN A 116 3.10 9.09 2.06
C GLN A 116 3.11 10.42 1.31
N ARG A 117 3.46 11.48 2.03
CA ARG A 117 3.74 12.78 1.45
C ARG A 117 4.97 12.66 0.54
N GLY A 118 4.97 13.46 -0.51
CA GLY A 118 6.14 13.66 -1.36
C GLY A 118 7.40 13.95 -0.55
N VAL A 119 8.48 13.29 -0.96
CA VAL A 119 9.80 13.42 -0.35
C VAL A 119 10.45 14.72 -0.81
N PRO A 120 11.18 15.45 0.06
CA PRO A 120 11.91 16.65 -0.36
C PRO A 120 12.93 16.33 -1.47
N HIS A 121 13.05 17.24 -2.45
CA HIS A 121 13.98 17.05 -3.58
C HIS A 121 15.42 16.77 -3.15
N VAL A 122 15.89 17.36 -2.04
CA VAL A 122 17.24 17.12 -1.51
C VAL A 122 17.50 15.67 -1.13
N GLU A 123 16.48 14.93 -0.66
CA GLU A 123 16.63 13.51 -0.34
C GLU A 123 16.72 12.66 -1.61
N VAL A 124 16.02 13.07 -2.67
CA VAL A 124 16.10 12.41 -3.98
C VAL A 124 17.41 12.74 -4.70
N ASP A 125 17.90 13.97 -4.56
CA ASP A 125 19.21 14.37 -5.07
C ASP A 125 20.34 13.53 -4.45
N ALA A 126 20.22 13.16 -3.17
CA ALA A 126 21.18 12.26 -2.52
C ALA A 126 21.26 10.87 -3.16
N VAL A 127 20.19 10.39 -3.81
CA VAL A 127 20.20 9.11 -4.56
C VAL A 127 21.06 9.25 -5.81
N ARG A 128 20.93 10.38 -6.50
CA ARG A 128 21.75 10.69 -7.68
C ARG A 128 23.22 10.87 -7.30
N ASP A 129 23.49 11.52 -6.17
CA ASP A 129 24.86 11.64 -5.66
C ASP A 129 25.47 10.27 -5.31
N ALA A 130 24.64 9.31 -4.86
CA ALA A 130 25.08 7.96 -4.51
C ALA A 130 25.25 7.03 -5.72
N PHE A 131 24.38 7.12 -6.74
CA PHE A 131 24.30 6.13 -7.82
C PHE A 131 24.46 6.70 -9.25
N GLY A 132 24.65 8.02 -9.38
CA GLY A 132 24.94 8.70 -10.64
C GLY A 132 23.73 9.31 -11.36
N GLU A 133 23.99 10.03 -12.45
CA GLU A 133 23.01 10.81 -13.23
C GLU A 133 21.94 9.98 -13.96
N LEU A 134 22.07 8.64 -13.98
CA LEU A 134 21.11 7.75 -14.65
C LEU A 134 19.88 7.42 -13.80
N VAL A 135 19.78 7.95 -12.57
CA VAL A 135 18.56 7.84 -11.74
C VAL A 135 17.37 8.47 -12.48
N PRO A 136 16.30 7.71 -12.79
CA PRO A 136 15.24 8.20 -13.67
C PRO A 136 14.42 9.35 -13.09
N ASP A 137 14.21 10.40 -13.90
CA ASP A 137 13.30 11.51 -13.56
C ASP A 137 11.88 11.04 -13.26
N THR A 138 11.44 9.94 -13.89
CA THR A 138 10.11 9.36 -13.64
C THR A 138 10.00 8.77 -12.22
N TRP A 139 11.08 8.16 -11.71
CA TRP A 139 11.12 7.68 -10.33
C TRP A 139 11.15 8.85 -9.35
N ARG A 140 11.96 9.88 -9.63
CA ARG A 140 11.96 11.14 -8.88
C ARG A 140 10.57 11.75 -8.82
N ALA A 141 9.91 11.90 -9.97
CA ALA A 141 8.58 12.48 -10.06
C ALA A 141 7.55 11.70 -9.23
N MET A 142 7.63 10.37 -9.21
CA MET A 142 6.77 9.52 -8.37
C MET A 142 6.97 9.83 -6.88
N VAL A 143 8.20 9.75 -6.36
CA VAL A 143 8.46 9.92 -4.91
C VAL A 143 8.33 11.36 -4.43
N THR A 144 8.43 12.35 -5.33
CA THR A 144 8.23 13.78 -4.99
C THR A 144 6.80 14.27 -5.25
N ALA A 145 5.91 13.44 -5.79
CA ALA A 145 4.52 13.80 -5.98
C ALA A 145 3.89 14.18 -4.62
N PRO A 146 2.89 15.08 -4.56
CA PRO A 146 2.29 15.52 -3.29
C PRO A 146 1.91 14.36 -2.36
N THR A 147 1.45 13.27 -2.97
CA THR A 147 1.26 11.96 -2.33
C THR A 147 1.72 10.86 -3.27
N TRP A 148 2.29 9.79 -2.73
CA TRP A 148 2.73 8.63 -3.49
C TRP A 148 2.44 7.34 -2.72
N LEU A 149 2.24 6.24 -3.47
CA LEU A 149 2.02 4.91 -2.89
C LEU A 149 3.32 4.42 -2.25
N ARG A 150 3.31 4.20 -0.94
CA ARG A 150 4.45 3.63 -0.20
C ARG A 150 4.43 2.12 -0.25
N ARG A 151 3.27 1.50 0.02
CA ARG A 151 3.08 0.05 -0.03
C ARG A 151 1.62 -0.31 -0.19
N GLY A 152 1.30 -1.52 -0.62
CA GLY A 152 -0.08 -2.00 -0.67
C GLY A 152 -0.32 -3.16 -1.62
N TRP A 153 -1.53 -3.69 -1.55
CA TRP A 153 -2.05 -4.72 -2.42
C TRP A 153 -2.61 -4.13 -3.71
N MET A 154 -2.22 -4.72 -4.83
CA MET A 154 -2.76 -4.46 -6.15
C MET A 154 -4.03 -5.29 -6.35
N ALA A 155 -4.89 -4.89 -7.30
CA ALA A 155 -6.09 -5.67 -7.65
C ALA A 155 -5.77 -7.07 -8.19
N THR A 156 -4.52 -7.26 -8.63
CA THR A 156 -3.96 -8.52 -9.13
C THR A 156 -3.57 -9.50 -8.01
N GLY A 157 -3.66 -9.08 -6.74
CA GLY A 157 -3.18 -9.83 -5.58
C GLY A 157 -1.67 -9.71 -5.34
N THR A 158 -0.96 -8.89 -6.11
CA THR A 158 0.45 -8.57 -5.86
C THR A 158 0.58 -7.56 -4.74
N TYR A 159 1.46 -7.81 -3.76
CA TYR A 159 1.85 -6.81 -2.78
C TYR A 159 3.09 -6.06 -3.27
N VAL A 160 3.15 -4.75 -2.98
CA VAL A 160 4.30 -3.90 -3.30
C VAL A 160 4.68 -3.11 -2.07
N ASP A 161 5.97 -3.01 -1.79
CA ASP A 161 6.57 -2.21 -0.71
C ASP A 161 7.71 -1.36 -1.29
N LEU A 162 7.43 -0.11 -1.65
CA LEU A 162 8.39 0.80 -2.27
C LEU A 162 9.23 1.56 -1.25
N HIS A 163 10.54 1.57 -1.40
CA HIS A 163 11.44 2.26 -0.49
C HIS A 163 11.42 3.78 -0.69
N PRO A 164 11.30 4.57 0.39
CA PRO A 164 11.66 5.98 0.35
C PRO A 164 13.12 6.15 -0.08
N PRO A 165 13.50 7.30 -0.66
CA PRO A 165 14.85 7.53 -1.20
C PRO A 165 16.00 7.17 -0.25
N HIS A 166 15.94 7.58 1.02
CA HIS A 166 16.98 7.20 2.00
C HIS A 166 17.07 5.68 2.25
N VAL A 167 15.94 4.97 2.24
CA VAL A 167 15.92 3.50 2.38
C VAL A 167 16.45 2.84 1.12
N ALA A 168 16.10 3.36 -0.06
CA ALA A 168 16.64 2.86 -1.33
C ALA A 168 18.17 2.96 -1.38
N ILE A 169 18.75 4.06 -0.88
CA ILE A 169 20.20 4.20 -0.72
C ILE A 169 20.76 3.13 0.22
N GLN A 170 20.20 3.03 1.43
CA GLN A 170 20.69 2.09 2.45
C GLN A 170 20.64 0.64 1.95
N VAL A 171 19.50 0.21 1.41
CA VAL A 171 19.29 -1.15 0.93
C VAL A 171 20.22 -1.44 -0.24
N THR A 172 20.31 -0.53 -1.22
CA THR A 172 21.20 -0.73 -2.37
C THR A 172 22.67 -0.81 -1.96
N GLN A 173 23.11 0.02 -1.01
CA GLN A 173 24.49 -0.03 -0.52
C GLN A 173 24.80 -1.32 0.24
N ALA A 174 23.88 -1.80 1.08
CA ALA A 174 24.01 -3.10 1.74
C ALA A 174 24.08 -4.23 0.70
N TRP A 175 23.20 -4.17 -0.30
CA TRP A 175 23.16 -5.15 -1.38
C TRP A 175 24.44 -5.16 -2.22
N MET A 176 25.04 -4.00 -2.52
CA MET A 176 26.32 -3.92 -3.22
C MET A 176 27.50 -4.50 -2.42
N GLN A 177 27.41 -4.56 -1.09
CA GLN A 177 28.44 -5.18 -0.25
C GLN A 177 28.33 -6.71 -0.20
N GLU A 178 27.10 -7.24 -0.29
CA GLU A 178 26.81 -8.67 -0.13
C GLU A 178 26.60 -9.41 -1.46
N MET A 179 26.09 -8.72 -2.49
CA MET A 179 25.67 -9.24 -3.78
C MET A 179 26.24 -8.39 -4.93
N VAL A 180 27.53 -8.60 -5.22
CA VAL A 180 28.31 -7.83 -6.23
C VAL A 180 27.87 -8.12 -7.69
N PHE A 181 26.80 -8.90 -7.89
CA PHE A 181 26.42 -9.46 -9.18
C PHE A 181 25.59 -8.54 -10.08
N HIS A 182 25.06 -7.43 -9.53
CA HIS A 182 24.14 -6.53 -10.24
C HIS A 182 24.70 -5.11 -10.33
N PRO A 183 25.74 -4.87 -11.16
CA PRO A 183 26.29 -3.53 -11.34
C PRO A 183 25.21 -2.59 -11.87
N GLY A 184 25.14 -1.37 -11.33
CA GLY A 184 24.13 -0.38 -11.71
C GLY A 184 22.74 -0.60 -11.08
N ALA A 185 22.61 -1.48 -10.10
CA ALA A 185 21.34 -1.68 -9.39
C ALA A 185 20.96 -0.47 -8.53
N LEU A 186 19.68 -0.11 -8.57
CA LEU A 186 19.02 0.71 -7.56
C LEU A 186 17.78 -0.04 -7.04
N VAL A 187 17.85 -0.50 -5.79
CA VAL A 187 16.75 -1.24 -5.14
C VAL A 187 15.70 -0.25 -4.65
N ILE A 188 14.53 -0.28 -5.29
CA ILE A 188 13.43 0.68 -5.05
C ILE A 188 12.27 0.09 -4.25
N GLY A 189 12.30 -1.20 -3.94
CA GLY A 189 11.26 -1.83 -3.16
C GLY A 189 11.34 -3.35 -3.15
N ALA A 190 10.25 -3.97 -2.70
CA ALA A 190 10.07 -5.40 -2.64
C ALA A 190 8.61 -5.79 -2.92
N ASP A 191 8.36 -7.08 -3.12
CA ASP A 191 7.03 -7.65 -3.31
C ASP A 191 6.45 -8.31 -2.04
N GLY A 192 7.18 -8.25 -0.93
CA GLY A 192 6.82 -8.91 0.34
C GLY A 192 7.19 -10.39 0.43
N GLN A 193 7.86 -10.97 -0.57
CA GLN A 193 8.25 -12.38 -0.62
C GLN A 193 9.76 -12.61 -0.82
N HIS A 194 10.62 -11.79 -0.18
CA HIS A 194 12.09 -11.87 -0.34
C HIS A 194 12.56 -11.63 -1.79
N ARG A 195 11.81 -10.84 -2.56
CA ARG A 195 12.21 -10.40 -3.89
C ARG A 195 12.19 -8.89 -3.98
N HIS A 196 13.18 -8.36 -4.68
CA HIS A 196 13.46 -6.94 -4.75
C HIS A 196 13.04 -6.37 -6.11
N LEU A 197 12.40 -5.21 -6.08
CA LEU A 197 12.17 -4.38 -7.27
C LEU A 197 13.40 -3.51 -7.48
N VAL A 198 14.08 -3.68 -8.61
CA VAL A 198 15.38 -3.07 -8.89
C VAL A 198 15.35 -2.35 -10.23
N ILE A 199 15.79 -1.10 -10.27
CA ILE A 199 16.02 -0.34 -11.51
C ILE A 199 17.44 -0.69 -12.01
N ASP A 200 17.55 -1.05 -13.28
CA ASP A 200 18.83 -1.29 -13.95
C ASP A 200 19.41 0.00 -14.54
N LEU A 201 20.21 0.73 -13.77
CA LEU A 201 20.78 2.03 -14.18
C LEU A 201 21.89 1.92 -15.24
N ARG A 202 22.13 0.74 -15.83
CA ARG A 202 23.09 0.60 -16.94
C ARG A 202 22.54 1.15 -18.26
N GLU A 203 21.23 1.30 -18.36
CA GLU A 203 20.52 1.74 -19.56
C GLU A 203 19.93 3.15 -19.40
N PRO A 204 19.86 3.96 -20.48
CA PRO A 204 19.25 5.30 -20.43
C PRO A 204 17.74 5.32 -20.15
N ASP A 205 17.00 4.29 -20.55
CA ASP A 205 15.59 4.07 -20.21
C ASP A 205 15.49 2.77 -19.40
N PRO A 206 15.79 2.83 -18.10
CA PRO A 206 16.14 1.62 -17.37
C PRO A 206 14.90 0.77 -17.07
N PRO A 207 14.95 -0.54 -17.38
CA PRO A 207 13.91 -1.48 -16.99
C PRO A 207 13.87 -1.66 -15.47
N VAL A 208 12.72 -2.14 -14.98
CA VAL A 208 12.55 -2.58 -13.60
C VAL A 208 12.48 -4.09 -13.56
N HIS A 209 13.38 -4.68 -12.79
CA HIS A 209 13.52 -6.11 -12.59
C HIS A 209 12.95 -6.52 -11.23
N LEU A 210 12.50 -7.76 -11.16
CA LEU A 210 12.35 -8.49 -9.92
C LEU A 210 13.58 -9.37 -9.75
N VAL A 211 14.26 -9.21 -8.61
CA VAL A 211 15.48 -9.94 -8.30
C VAL A 211 15.29 -10.74 -7.02
N GLU A 212 15.59 -12.02 -7.06
CA GLU A 212 15.60 -12.88 -5.88
C GLU A 212 16.94 -12.79 -5.15
N ASP A 213 16.94 -13.06 -3.84
CA ASP A 213 18.15 -13.12 -3.00
C ASP A 213 19.19 -14.16 -3.48
N SER A 214 18.78 -15.11 -4.33
CA SER A 214 19.67 -16.12 -4.90
C SER A 214 20.25 -15.75 -6.28
N SER A 215 19.83 -14.61 -6.84
CA SER A 215 20.24 -14.15 -8.16
C SER A 215 21.75 -13.93 -8.25
N THR A 216 22.33 -14.36 -9.36
CA THR A 216 23.78 -14.34 -9.64
C THR A 216 24.17 -13.36 -10.74
N GLY A 217 23.22 -12.59 -11.24
CA GLY A 217 23.44 -11.49 -12.17
C GLY A 217 22.17 -11.10 -12.92
N TRP A 218 22.27 -10.12 -13.80
CA TRP A 218 21.10 -9.61 -14.52
C TRP A 218 20.41 -10.63 -15.44
N ASP A 219 21.15 -11.64 -15.93
CA ASP A 219 20.65 -12.62 -16.90
C ASP A 219 19.61 -13.59 -16.31
N ASP A 220 19.53 -13.73 -14.99
CA ASP A 220 18.59 -14.61 -14.29
C ASP A 220 17.40 -13.86 -13.64
N THR A 221 17.31 -12.55 -13.86
CA THR A 221 16.26 -11.68 -13.30
C THR A 221 15.02 -11.63 -14.20
N VAL A 222 13.87 -11.26 -13.61
CA VAL A 222 12.61 -11.14 -14.38
C VAL A 222 12.23 -9.67 -14.57
N VAL A 223 12.15 -9.22 -15.82
CA VAL A 223 11.71 -7.86 -16.16
C VAL A 223 10.21 -7.70 -15.83
N GLN A 224 9.91 -6.80 -14.89
CA GLN A 224 8.54 -6.48 -14.47
C GLN A 224 7.94 -5.33 -15.29
N ALA A 225 8.78 -4.35 -15.63
CA ALA A 225 8.42 -3.20 -16.45
C ALA A 225 9.58 -2.83 -17.35
N ARG A 226 9.29 -2.45 -18.60
CA ARG A 226 10.31 -2.05 -19.58
C ARG A 226 10.91 -0.68 -19.30
N SER A 227 10.23 0.10 -18.47
CA SER A 227 10.71 1.39 -17.96
C SER A 227 10.09 1.69 -16.61
N VAL A 228 10.69 2.63 -15.88
CA VAL A 228 10.10 3.13 -14.63
C VAL A 228 8.73 3.79 -14.88
N GLY A 229 8.53 4.44 -16.02
CA GLY A 229 7.23 5.02 -16.36
C GLY A 229 6.12 3.99 -16.52
N GLU A 230 6.44 2.82 -17.07
CA GLU A 230 5.51 1.71 -17.12
C GLU A 230 5.15 1.19 -15.72
N LEU A 231 6.14 1.03 -14.83
CA LEU A 231 5.89 0.64 -13.43
C LEU A 231 4.96 1.66 -12.74
N VAL A 232 5.30 2.95 -12.78
CA VAL A 232 4.53 4.02 -12.12
C VAL A 232 3.08 4.03 -12.61
N ARG A 233 2.86 3.94 -13.93
CA ARG A 233 1.51 3.86 -14.49
C ARG A 233 0.73 2.69 -13.91
N ARG A 234 1.35 1.50 -13.85
CA ARG A 234 0.68 0.29 -13.37
C ARG A 234 0.33 0.35 -11.88
N LEU A 235 1.24 0.92 -11.07
CA LEU A 235 1.01 1.12 -9.64
C LEU A 235 -0.16 2.10 -9.38
N GLU A 236 -0.19 3.23 -10.08
CA GLU A 236 -1.27 4.22 -9.93
C GLU A 236 -2.62 3.68 -10.44
N GLN A 237 -2.61 2.77 -11.42
CA GLN A 237 -3.82 2.07 -11.89
C GLN A 237 -4.21 0.89 -10.97
N GLY A 238 -3.33 0.47 -10.07
CA GLY A 238 -3.53 -0.68 -9.19
C GLY A 238 -3.51 -2.02 -9.93
N ASP A 239 -2.96 -2.07 -11.14
CA ASP A 239 -2.92 -3.25 -12.03
C ASP A 239 -1.53 -3.88 -12.12
N PHE A 240 -0.55 -3.40 -11.33
CA PHE A 240 0.76 -4.01 -11.27
C PHE A 240 0.65 -5.48 -10.85
N GLN A 241 1.30 -6.36 -11.60
CA GLN A 241 1.37 -7.78 -11.34
C GLN A 241 2.82 -8.20 -11.42
N VAL A 242 3.29 -8.93 -10.41
CA VAL A 242 4.57 -9.63 -10.52
C VAL A 242 4.42 -10.76 -11.55
N VAL A 243 5.26 -10.71 -12.58
CA VAL A 243 5.41 -11.79 -13.55
C VAL A 243 6.63 -12.61 -13.13
N GLY A 244 6.46 -13.91 -12.94
CA GLY A 244 7.50 -14.84 -12.51
C GLY A 244 7.00 -16.27 -12.59
#